data_AF-A0A0U5ATH1-F1
#
_entry.id   AF-A0A0U5ATH1-F1
#
_cell.length_a   1.000
_cell.length_b   1.000
_cell.length_c   1.000
_cell.angle_alpha   90.00
_cell.angle_beta   90.00
_cell.angle_gamma   90.00
#
_symmetry.space_group_name_H-M   'P 1'
#
loop_
_entity.id
_entity.type
_entity.pdbx_description
1 polymer ?
#
loop_
_entity_poly.entity_id
_entity_poly.type
_entity_poly.pdbx_seq_one_letter_code
_entity_poly.pdbx_strand_id
1 'polypeptide(L)'
;MENYGLNFQSLQNIKAIAQKDPKLALKKLTREFESLLWYEILKGLDNTTFKSGFFPESLEKKIFQDYLYQEVGRAVSGRPRGLGDYLYKNLIKSPYFKDKTQNSENFKKEG
;
A
#
# COMPACT_ATOMS: atom_id res chain seq x y z
N MET A 1 5.15 -15.70 13.89
CA MET A 1 3.83 -15.07 13.65
C MET A 1 4.05 -13.92 12.69
N GLU A 2 3.66 -14.10 11.42
CA GLU A 2 3.71 -13.04 10.42
C GLU A 2 2.59 -12.04 10.69
N ASN A 3 2.85 -11.03 11.53
CA ASN A 3 1.97 -9.90 11.69
C ASN A 3 2.14 -8.95 10.50
N TYR A 4 1.73 -9.41 9.32
CA TYR A 4 1.44 -8.48 8.24
C TYR A 4 0.22 -7.67 8.68
N GLY A 5 0.48 -6.46 9.20
CA GLY A 5 -0.51 -5.39 9.32
C GLY A 5 -0.99 -4.89 7.96
N LEU A 6 -1.13 -5.79 6.97
CA LEU A 6 -2.10 -5.63 5.90
C LEU A 6 -3.40 -5.33 6.61
N ASN A 7 -3.82 -4.08 6.51
CA ASN A 7 -5.09 -3.68 7.03
C ASN A 7 -6.14 -4.39 6.15
N PHE A 8 -6.51 -5.62 6.49
CA PHE A 8 -7.49 -6.40 5.72
C PHE A 8 -8.79 -5.60 5.58
N GLN A 9 -9.08 -4.74 6.56
CA GLN A 9 -10.14 -3.74 6.51
C GLN A 9 -9.91 -2.69 5.40
N SER A 10 -8.68 -2.22 5.17
CA SER A 10 -8.39 -1.29 4.05
C SER A 10 -8.69 -1.94 2.70
N LEU A 11 -8.37 -3.21 2.51
CA LEU A 11 -8.71 -3.95 1.29
C LEU A 11 -10.23 -4.14 1.10
N GLN A 12 -10.96 -4.49 2.17
CA GLN A 12 -12.42 -4.60 2.09
C GLN A 12 -13.07 -3.25 1.77
N ASN A 13 -12.59 -2.17 2.40
CA ASN A 13 -13.04 -0.81 2.12
C ASN A 13 -12.72 -0.41 0.66
N ILE A 14 -11.55 -0.76 0.14
CA ILE A 14 -11.16 -0.50 -1.25
C ILE A 14 -12.06 -1.27 -2.22
N LYS A 15 -12.39 -2.54 -1.93
CA LYS A 15 -13.34 -3.33 -2.73
C LYS A 15 -14.72 -2.69 -2.79
N ALA A 16 -15.22 -2.19 -1.65
CA ALA A 16 -16.49 -1.48 -1.60
C ALA A 16 -16.46 -0.17 -2.42
N ILE A 17 -15.35 0.58 -2.36
CA ILE A 17 -15.17 1.78 -3.19
C ILE A 17 -15.10 1.42 -4.67
N ALA A 18 -14.47 0.31 -5.03
CA ALA A 18 -14.29 -0.09 -6.43
C ALA A 18 -15.63 -0.31 -7.17
N GLN A 19 -16.70 -0.64 -6.45
CA GLN A 19 -18.04 -0.77 -7.01
C GLN A 19 -18.64 0.59 -7.41
N LYS A 20 -18.29 1.68 -6.71
CA LYS A 20 -18.86 3.03 -6.92
C LYS A 20 -17.93 3.96 -7.69
N ASP A 21 -16.64 3.81 -7.49
CA ASP A 21 -15.57 4.62 -8.07
C ASP A 21 -14.30 3.77 -8.25
N PRO A 22 -14.17 3.07 -9.40
CA PRO A 22 -13.00 2.25 -9.68
C PRO A 22 -11.71 3.05 -9.82
N LYS A 23 -11.77 4.34 -10.21
CA LYS A 23 -10.59 5.21 -10.34
C LYS A 23 -10.02 5.54 -8.96
N LEU A 24 -10.89 5.96 -8.04
CA LEU A 24 -10.51 6.22 -6.65
C LEU A 24 -10.02 4.96 -5.95
N ALA A 25 -10.67 3.81 -6.19
CA ALA A 25 -10.23 2.53 -5.63
C ALA A 25 -8.82 2.15 -6.11
N LEU A 26 -8.53 2.30 -7.41
CA LEU A 26 -7.20 2.04 -7.97
C LEU A 26 -6.13 2.96 -7.36
N LYS A 27 -6.45 4.24 -7.17
CA LYS A 27 -5.56 5.21 -6.52
C LYS A 27 -5.27 4.82 -5.06
N LYS A 28 -6.28 4.39 -4.31
CA LYS A 28 -6.10 3.91 -2.93
C LYS A 28 -5.28 2.63 -2.89
N LEU A 29 -5.57 1.66 -3.77
CA LEU A 29 -4.84 0.39 -3.83
C LEU A 29 -3.35 0.58 -4.12
N THR A 30 -3.02 1.42 -5.10
CA THR A 30 -1.62 1.69 -5.48
C THR A 30 -0.84 2.41 -4.38
N ARG A 31 -1.51 3.25 -3.56
CA ARG A 31 -0.94 3.82 -2.33
C ARG A 31 -0.69 2.76 -1.27
N GLU A 32 -1.66 1.90 -0.98
CA GLU A 32 -1.48 0.82 0.01
C GLU A 32 -0.34 -0.12 -0.40
N PHE A 33 -0.24 -0.45 -1.70
CA PHE A 33 0.86 -1.23 -2.25
C PHE A 33 2.22 -0.55 -2.03
N GLU A 34 2.33 0.75 -2.31
CA GLU A 34 3.56 1.51 -2.05
C GLU A 34 3.94 1.48 -0.56
N SER A 35 2.98 1.60 0.34
CA SER A 35 3.22 1.51 1.79
C SER A 35 3.82 0.15 2.19
N LEU A 36 3.30 -0.94 1.62
CA LEU A 36 3.80 -2.29 1.89
C LEU A 36 5.20 -2.49 1.33
N LEU A 37 5.46 -1.96 0.13
CA LEU A 37 6.78 -2.03 -0.45
C LEU A 37 7.81 -1.30 0.43
N TRP A 38 7.48 -0.11 0.92
CA TRP A 38 8.36 0.62 1.82
C TRP A 38 8.62 -0.14 3.13
N TYR A 39 7.60 -0.77 3.70
CA TYR A 39 7.77 -1.63 4.87
C TYR A 39 8.76 -2.78 4.58
N GLU A 40 8.61 -3.49 3.47
CA GLU A 40 9.51 -4.59 3.09
C GLU A 40 10.94 -4.11 2.80
N ILE A 41 11.10 -2.94 2.17
CA ILE A 41 12.42 -2.34 1.94
C ILE A 41 13.10 -2.03 3.29
N LEU A 42 12.39 -1.38 4.21
CA LEU A 42 12.96 -1.01 5.52
C LEU A 42 13.33 -2.24 6.35
N LYS A 43 12.45 -3.25 6.35
CA LYS A 43 12.69 -4.53 7.00
C LYS A 43 13.89 -5.27 6.38
N GLY A 44 13.98 -5.26 5.05
CA GLY A 44 15.11 -5.81 4.31
C GLY A 44 16.43 -5.13 4.70
N LEU A 45 16.44 -3.79 4.77
CA LEU A 45 17.59 -3.01 5.21
C LEU A 45 18.02 -3.34 6.65
N ASP A 46 17.07 -3.46 7.59
CA ASP A 46 17.36 -3.88 8.97
C ASP A 46 18.05 -5.24 9.02
N ASN A 47 17.56 -6.20 8.23
CA ASN A 47 18.12 -7.54 8.15
C ASN A 47 19.54 -7.57 7.57
N THR A 48 19.93 -6.57 6.77
CA THR A 48 21.30 -6.45 6.24
C THR A 48 22.28 -5.77 7.19
N THR A 49 21.77 -5.17 8.27
CA THR A 49 22.62 -4.47 9.24
C THR A 49 23.23 -5.46 10.23
N PHE A 50 24.56 -5.44 10.39
CA PHE A 50 25.24 -6.24 11.41
C PHE A 50 24.79 -5.80 12.81
N LYS A 51 23.94 -6.60 13.44
CA LYS A 51 23.51 -6.38 14.82
C LYS A 51 24.71 -6.67 15.72
N SER A 52 25.29 -5.64 16.32
CA SER A 52 26.41 -5.81 17.25
C SER A 52 26.00 -6.78 18.36
N GLY A 53 26.66 -7.94 18.44
CA GLY A 53 26.36 -8.97 19.46
C GLY A 53 26.61 -8.54 20.91
N PHE A 54 27.01 -7.28 21.13
CA PHE A 54 27.25 -6.68 22.44
C PHE A 54 25.99 -6.53 23.28
N PHE A 55 24.81 -6.40 22.64
CA PHE A 55 23.52 -6.34 23.34
C PHE A 55 22.51 -7.28 22.69
N PRO A 56 21.89 -8.21 23.43
CA PRO A 56 20.82 -9.04 22.90
C PRO A 56 19.65 -8.15 22.48
N GLU A 57 19.12 -8.41 21.29
CA GLU A 57 17.98 -7.67 20.76
C GLU A 57 16.71 -8.05 21.51
N SER A 58 16.15 -7.11 22.29
CA SER A 58 14.95 -7.36 23.09
C SER A 58 13.70 -7.55 22.22
N LEU A 59 12.73 -8.29 22.73
CA LEU A 59 11.46 -8.53 22.04
C LEU A 59 10.68 -7.22 21.85
N GLU A 60 10.73 -6.32 22.83
CA GLU A 60 10.10 -4.99 22.77
C GLU A 60 10.71 -4.15 21.65
N LYS A 61 12.05 -4.16 21.52
CA LYS A 61 12.75 -3.43 20.46
C LYS A 61 12.29 -3.91 19.08
N LYS A 62 12.19 -5.24 18.87
CA LYS A 62 11.72 -5.81 17.60
C LYS A 62 10.29 -5.39 17.26
N ILE A 63 9.39 -5.42 18.24
CA ILE A 63 7.99 -5.00 18.05
C ILE A 63 7.90 -3.51 17.71
N PHE A 64 8.61 -2.67 18.46
CA PHE A 64 8.62 -1.23 18.21
C PHE A 64 9.20 -0.89 16.83
N GLN A 65 10.29 -1.55 16.45
CA GLN A 65 10.96 -1.33 15.18
C GLN A 65 10.11 -1.78 13.99
N ASP A 66 9.40 -2.90 14.12
CA ASP A 66 8.42 -3.34 13.12
C ASP A 66 7.28 -2.33 12.95
N TYR A 67 6.72 -1.84 14.07
CA TYR A 67 5.67 -0.80 14.05
C TYR A 67 6.17 0.51 13.42
N LEU A 68 7.39 0.93 13.74
CA LEU A 68 8.02 2.09 13.14
C LEU A 68 8.10 1.97 11.62
N TYR A 69 8.52 0.81 11.09
CA TYR A 69 8.59 0.59 9.64
C TYR A 69 7.22 0.65 8.97
N GLN A 70 6.18 0.13 9.63
CA GLN A 70 4.81 0.22 9.14
C GLN A 70 4.35 1.69 9.05
N GLU A 71 4.59 2.49 10.09
CA GLU A 71 4.20 3.92 10.11
C GLU A 71 5.00 4.76 9.10
N VAL A 72 6.29 4.50 8.96
CA VAL A 72 7.10 5.16 7.93
C VAL A 72 6.54 4.86 6.55
N GLY A 73 6.28 3.59 6.22
CA GLY A 73 5.68 3.19 4.94
C GLY A 73 4.37 3.92 4.66
N ARG A 74 3.49 4.02 5.67
CA ARG A 74 2.21 4.75 5.56
C ARG A 74 2.42 6.25 5.31
N ALA A 75 3.36 6.88 6.01
CA ALA A 75 3.64 8.31 5.94
C ALA A 75 4.30 8.75 4.62
N VAL A 76 5.07 7.87 3.98
CA VAL A 76 5.73 8.17 2.69
C VAL A 76 4.87 7.79 1.49
N SER A 77 3.94 6.85 1.65
CA SER A 77 3.06 6.39 0.56
C SER A 77 2.06 7.45 0.07
N GLY A 78 1.78 7.43 -1.23
CA GLY A 78 0.73 8.27 -1.84
C GLY A 78 1.12 9.72 -2.08
N ARG A 79 2.41 10.07 -1.92
CA ARG A 79 2.94 11.38 -2.30
C ARG A 79 2.94 11.54 -3.82
N PRO A 80 2.73 12.77 -4.34
CA PRO A 80 2.87 13.03 -5.78
C PRO A 80 4.26 12.62 -6.27
N ARG A 81 4.33 11.98 -7.45
CA ARG A 81 5.58 11.39 -8.00
C ARG A 81 6.18 10.25 -7.16
N GLY A 82 5.45 9.73 -6.16
CA GLY A 82 5.78 8.46 -5.50
C GLY A 82 5.47 7.26 -6.40
N LEU A 83 5.92 6.08 -5.99
CA LEU A 83 5.70 4.84 -6.75
C LEU A 83 4.21 4.56 -6.93
N GLY A 84 3.39 4.78 -5.89
CA GLY A 84 1.94 4.57 -5.98
C GLY A 84 1.29 5.46 -7.04
N ASP A 85 1.73 6.73 -7.15
CA ASP A 85 1.26 7.67 -8.17
C ASP A 85 1.69 7.24 -9.58
N TYR A 86 2.93 6.77 -9.75
CA TYR A 86 3.41 6.22 -11.02
C TYR A 86 2.63 4.97 -11.42
N LEU A 87 2.40 4.03 -10.49
CA LEU A 87 1.61 2.82 -10.73
C LEU A 87 0.18 3.18 -11.13
N TYR A 88 -0.47 4.09 -10.40
CA TYR A 88 -1.81 4.57 -10.74
C TYR A 88 -1.88 5.11 -12.16
N LYS A 89 -0.95 6.00 -12.54
CA LYS A 89 -0.89 6.62 -13.87
C LYS A 89 -0.66 5.63 -15.00
N ASN A 90 0.08 4.55 -14.76
CA ASN A 90 0.29 3.50 -15.75
C ASN A 90 -0.92 2.56 -15.83
N LEU A 91 -1.43 2.12 -14.69
CA LEU A 91 -2.55 1.17 -14.63
C LEU A 91 -3.85 1.78 -15.15
N ILE A 92 -4.14 3.06 -14.87
CA ILE A 92 -5.36 3.71 -15.36
C ILE A 92 -5.40 3.84 -16.88
N LYS A 93 -4.24 3.83 -17.54
CA LYS A 93 -4.11 3.86 -19.01
C LYS A 93 -4.15 2.45 -19.62
N SER A 94 -4.00 1.40 -18.81
CA SER A 94 -4.04 0.02 -19.28
C SER A 94 -5.42 -0.32 -19.83
N PRO A 95 -5.51 -1.06 -20.95
CA PRO A 95 -6.79 -1.50 -21.52
C PRO A 95 -7.71 -2.14 -20.47
N TYR A 96 -7.16 -2.98 -19.59
CA TYR A 96 -7.91 -3.66 -18.53
C TYR A 96 -8.70 -2.70 -17.60
N PHE A 97 -8.08 -1.58 -17.20
CA PHE A 97 -8.74 -0.61 -16.31
C PHE A 97 -9.53 0.45 -17.09
N LYS A 98 -9.22 0.66 -18.37
CA LYS A 98 -10.00 1.54 -19.25
C LYS A 98 -11.44 1.02 -19.39
N ASP A 99 -11.61 -0.26 -19.65
CA ASP A 99 -12.93 -0.87 -19.82
C ASP A 99 -13.73 -0.87 -18.51
N LYS A 100 -13.06 -1.16 -17.40
CA LYS A 100 -13.66 -1.20 -16.06
C LYS A 100 -14.11 0.17 -15.56
N THR A 101 -13.42 1.24 -15.96
CA THR A 101 -13.75 2.61 -15.57
C THR A 101 -14.81 3.23 -16.47
N GLN A 102 -14.83 2.92 -17.77
CA GLN A 102 -15.86 3.37 -18.71
C GLN A 102 -17.24 2.77 -18.41
N ASN A 103 -17.30 1.47 -18.09
CA ASN A 103 -18.56 0.83 -17.71
C ASN A 103 -19.18 1.49 -16.46
N SER A 104 -18.37 1.88 -15.46
CA SER A 104 -18.87 2.57 -14.25
C SER A 104 -19.42 3.98 -14.50
N GLU A 105 -18.94 4.68 -15.54
CA GLU A 105 -19.42 6.01 -15.90
C GLU A 105 -20.75 5.97 -16.66
N ASN A 106 -21.01 4.90 -17.42
CA ASN A 106 -22.27 4.70 -18.11
C ASN A 106 -23.42 4.39 -17.12
N PHE A 107 -23.17 3.58 -16.08
CA PHE A 107 -24.16 3.30 -15.02
C PHE A 107 -24.57 4.55 -14.20
N LYS A 108 -23.76 5.61 -14.15
CA LYS A 108 -24.09 6.86 -13.45
C LYS A 108 -24.91 7.85 -14.31
N LYS A 109 -25.08 7.60 -15.60
CA LYS A 109 -25.80 8.49 -16.53
C LYS A 109 -27.23 8.07 -16.83
N GLU A 110 -27.63 6.86 -16.44
CA GLU A 110 -28.97 6.29 -16.72
C GLU A 110 -29.91 6.28 -15.51
N GLY A 111 -29.57 6.95 -14.40
CA GLY A 111 -30.42 7.15 -13.23
C GLY A 111 -30.44 8.60 -12.78
#